data_AF-A0A1Z9H1A7-F1
#
_entry.id   AF-A0A1Z9H1A7-F1
#
_cell.length_a   1.000
_cell.length_b   1.000
_cell.length_c   1.000
_cell.angle_alpha   90.00
_cell.angle_beta   90.00
_cell.angle_gamma   90.00
#
_symmetry.space_group_name_H-M   'P 1'
#
loop_
_entity.id
_entity.type
_entity.pdbx_description
1 polymer ?
#
loop_
_entity_poly.entity_id
_entity_poly.type
_entity_poly.pdbx_seq_one_letter_code
_entity_poly.pdbx_strand_id
1 'polypeptide(L)' 'MSKEEDRGWIDYPEDDNSIYIAIKKHGPMTLDQVAKRLGISLVRVSQIEKQAIKKLSKRIKI' A
#
# COMPACT_ATOMS: atom_id res chain seq x y z
N MET A 1 7.64 0.70 19.84
CA MET A 1 6.86 -0.22 19.00
C MET A 1 7.84 -1.23 18.44
N SER A 2 7.66 -2.51 18.74
CA SER A 2 8.46 -3.57 18.12
C SER A 2 8.09 -3.67 16.63
N LYS A 3 9.02 -4.13 15.79
CA LYS A 3 8.81 -4.32 14.34
C LYS A 3 7.61 -5.23 14.02
N GLU A 4 7.23 -6.09 14.98
CA GLU A 4 6.20 -7.12 14.83
C GLU A 4 4.77 -6.61 15.11
N GLU A 5 4.62 -5.40 15.68
CA GLU A 5 3.32 -4.82 16.03
C GLU A 5 2.81 -3.77 15.03
N ASP A 6 3.65 -3.32 14.11
CA ASP A 6 3.25 -2.31 13.12
C ASP A 6 2.49 -2.96 11.96
N ARG A 7 1.17 -2.75 11.90
CA ARG A 7 0.30 -3.17 10.80
C ARG A 7 0.73 -2.58 9.45
N GLY A 8 1.53 -1.51 9.47
CA GLY A 8 2.09 -0.84 8.31
C GLY A 8 3.48 -1.31 7.91
N TRP A 9 4.03 -2.35 8.54
CA TRP A 9 5.37 -2.83 8.22
C TRP A 9 5.44 -3.47 6.83
N ILE A 10 6.46 -3.11 6.04
CA ILE A 10 6.79 -3.71 4.74
C ILE A 10 8.30 -3.89 4.62
N ASP A 11 8.74 -4.87 3.84
CA ASP A 11 10.17 -5.07 3.56
C ASP A 11 10.68 -4.10 2.47
N TYR A 12 10.74 -2.82 2.84
CA TYR A 12 11.22 -1.74 1.97
C TYR A 12 12.02 -0.70 2.78
N PRO A 13 13.35 -0.89 2.94
CA PRO A 13 14.19 -0.06 3.80
C PRO A 13 14.24 1.42 3.44
N GLU A 14 14.08 1.78 2.16
CA GLU A 14 14.11 3.17 1.69
C GLU A 14 12.97 4.02 2.31
N ASP A 15 11.87 3.37 2.68
CA ASP A 15 10.74 3.96 3.39
C ASP A 15 10.70 3.59 4.88
N ASP A 16 11.86 3.29 5.47
CA ASP A 16 12.01 2.91 6.89
C ASP A 16 11.07 1.74 7.26
N ASN A 17 10.91 0.82 6.31
CA ASN A 17 10.04 -0.35 6.41
C ASN A 17 8.58 -0.04 6.79
N SER A 18 8.06 1.18 6.52
CA SER A 18 6.72 1.60 6.93
C SER A 18 5.91 2.24 5.81
N ILE A 19 4.70 1.74 5.56
CA ILE A 19 3.76 2.33 4.60
C ILE A 19 3.40 3.78 4.96
N TYR A 20 3.35 4.12 6.24
CA TYR A 20 2.97 5.46 6.70
C TYR A 20 4.05 6.47 6.36
N ILE A 21 5.32 6.06 6.49
CA ILE A 21 6.48 6.85 6.09
C ILE A 21 6.52 6.99 4.56
N ALA A 22 6.26 5.90 3.83
CA ALA A 22 6.18 5.93 2.36
C ALA A 22 5.15 6.97 1.87
N ILE A 23 3.94 6.96 2.44
CA ILE A 23 2.87 7.93 2.10
C ILE A 23 3.29 9.35 2.45
N LYS A 24 3.88 9.58 3.63
CA LYS A 24 4.32 10.91 4.07
C LYS A 24 5.45 11.48 3.20
N LYS A 25 6.40 10.64 2.78
CA LYS A 25 7.56 11.05 1.97
C LYS A 25 7.21 11.30 0.51
N HIS A 26 6.39 10.43 -0.09
CA HIS A 26 6.19 10.39 -1.54
C HIS A 26 4.81 10.86 -2.00
N GLY A 27 3.83 11.00 -1.09
CA GLY A 27 2.46 11.36 -1.44
C GLY A 27 1.74 10.25 -2.21
N PRO A 28 0.81 10.60 -3.13
CA PRO A 28 0.15 9.63 -3.99
C PRO A 28 1.16 8.89 -4.87
N MET A 29 1.19 7.56 -4.74
CA MET A 29 2.08 6.70 -5.51
C MET A 29 1.34 6.00 -6.65
N THR A 30 2.03 5.78 -7.75
CA THR A 30 1.55 4.92 -8.84
C THR A 30 1.51 3.46 -8.42
N LEU A 31 0.69 2.65 -9.10
CA LEU A 31 0.62 1.20 -8.85
C LEU A 31 1.98 0.50 -9.03
N ASP A 32 2.84 0.99 -9.92
CA ASP A 32 4.19 0.44 -10.13
C ASP A 32 5.13 0.73 -8.95
N GLN A 33 5.07 1.95 -8.42
CA GLN A 33 5.83 2.32 -7.22
C GLN A 33 5.39 1.51 -5.99
N VAL A 34 4.09 1.22 -5.87
CA VAL A 34 3.56 0.37 -4.81
C VAL A 34 3.94 -1.10 -5.03
N ALA A 35 3.92 -1.59 -6.27
CA ALA A 35 4.31 -2.95 -6.63
C ALA A 35 5.76 -3.25 -6.22
N LYS A 36 6.69 -2.32 -6.54
CA LYS A 36 8.10 -2.42 -6.14
C LYS A 36 8.29 -2.52 -4.64
N ARG A 37 7.53 -1.75 -3.86
CA ARG A 37 7.60 -1.74 -2.38
C ARG A 37 7.08 -3.00 -1.73
N LEU A 38 6.02 -3.56 -2.29
CA LEU A 38 5.36 -4.74 -1.76
C LEU A 38 5.94 -6.06 -2.31
N GLY A 39 6.88 -6.00 -3.26
CA GLY A 39 7.46 -7.19 -3.88
C GLY A 39 6.45 -8.04 -4.67
N ILE A 40 5.41 -7.41 -5.24
CA ILE A 40 4.35 -8.09 -6.01
C ILE A 40 4.18 -7.49 -7.39
N SER A 41 3.51 -8.19 -8.31
CA SER A 41 3.31 -7.69 -9.66
C SER A 41 2.39 -6.46 -9.70
N LEU A 42 2.62 -5.56 -10.67
CA LEU A 42 1.74 -4.42 -10.96
C LEU A 42 0.27 -4.86 -11.12
N VAL A 43 0.06 -5.97 -11.83
CA VAL A 43 -1.26 -6.58 -12.04
C VAL A 43 -1.91 -6.94 -10.70
N ARG A 44 -1.13 -7.50 -9.76
CA ARG A 44 -1.64 -7.87 -8.44
C ARG A 44 -2.06 -6.66 -7.63
N VAL A 45 -1.27 -5.57 -7.63
CA VAL A 45 -1.65 -4.31 -6.97
C VAL A 45 -2.95 -3.77 -7.56
N SER A 46 -3.07 -3.72 -8.89
CA SER A 46 -4.28 -3.25 -9.58
C SER A 46 -5.53 -4.06 -9.20
N GLN A 47 -5.40 -5.39 -9.09
CA GLN A 47 -6.51 -6.25 -8.66
C GLN A 47 -6.95 -5.96 -7.22
N ILE A 48 -5.99 -5.77 -6.31
CA ILE A 48 -6.27 -5.46 -4.90
C ILE A 48 -6.97 -4.10 -4.78
N GLU A 49 -6.46 -3.07 -5.45
CA GLU A 49 -7.05 -1.73 -5.48
C GLU A 49 -8.50 -1.77 -5.99
N LYS A 50 -8.74 -2.39 -7.15
CA LYS A 50 -10.09 -2.52 -7.74
C LYS A 50 -11.05 -3.23 -6.79
N GLN A 51 -10.61 -4.29 -6.11
CA GLN A 51 -11.42 -4.98 -5.11
C GLN A 51 -11.71 -4.12 -3.89
N ALA A 52 -10.74 -3.33 -3.42
CA ALA A 52 -10.92 -2.40 -2.32
C ALA A 52 -11.96 -1.33 -2.67
N ILE A 53 -11.84 -0.71 -3.85
CA ILE A 53 -12.81 0.28 -4.34
C ILE A 53 -14.21 -0.35 -4.45
N LYS A 54 -14.33 -1.57 -5.00
CA LYS A 54 -15.61 -2.29 -5.09
C LYS A 54 -16.22 -2.60 -3.70
N LYS A 55 -15.40 -2.81 -2.67
CA LYS A 55 -15.89 -3.00 -1.29
C LYS A 55 -16.35 -1.67 -0.69
N LEU A 56 -15.61 -0.60 -0.94
CA LEU A 56 -15.94 0.75 -0.48
C LEU A 56 -17.23 1.25 -1.12
N SER A 57 -17.43 1.04 -2.42
CA SER A 57 -18.64 1.49 -3.15
C SER A 57 -19.94 0.85 -2.66
N LYS A 58 -19.86 -0.28 -1.95
CA LYS A 58 -21.03 -0.91 -1.30
C LYS A 58 -21.40 -0.25 0.03
N ARG A 59 -20.44 0.41 0.67
CA ARG A 59 -20.58 1.01 2.02
C ARG A 59 -20.73 2.52 1.96
N ILE A 60 -20.17 3.14 0.93
CA ILE A 60 -20.18 4.58 0.70
C ILE A 60 -20.87 4.77 -0.65
N LYS A 61 -21.91 5.62 -0.71
CA LYS A 61 -22.42 6.12 -1.99
C LYS A 61 -21.37 7.07 -2.55
N ILE A 62 -20.44 6.53 -3.31
CA ILE A 62 -19.45 7.27 -4.11
C ILE A 62 -20.04 7.50 -5.49
#